data_AF-A0A959RLG2-F1
#
_entry.id   AF-A0A959RLG2-F1
#
_cell.length_a   1.000
_cell.length_b   1.000
_cell.length_c   1.000
_cell.angle_alpha   90.00
_cell.angle_beta   90.00
_cell.angle_gamma   90.00
#
_symmetry.space_group_name_H-M   'P 1'
#
loop_
_entity.id
_entity.type
_entity.pdbx_description
1 polymer ?
#
loop_
_entity_poly.entity_id
_entity_poly.type
_entity_poly.pdbx_seq_one_letter_code
_entity_poly.pdbx_strand_id
1 'polypeptide(L)'
;MAQTYNFQTPRHLYEKLCRDSEKLDVVIDGDHLFNFISTAHHLQDWIKKSPLKSSTTIKRFLKKLNSDDNLKICSDVVAANTHFEINPAAKGCQLKVSDSCIDAKDFKNEIMEMYEVYFKIKGH
;
A
#
# COMPACT_ATOMS: atom_id res chain seq x y z
N MET A 1 -16.86 -21.96 1.96
CA MET A 1 -17.90 -20.90 2.04
C MET A 1 -17.34 -19.66 1.38
N ALA A 2 -18.05 -19.04 0.44
CA ALA A 2 -17.59 -17.80 -0.18
C ALA A 2 -17.71 -16.65 0.84
N GLN A 3 -16.63 -15.90 1.06
CA GLN A 3 -16.70 -14.67 1.82
C GLN A 3 -17.27 -13.56 0.92
N THR A 4 -18.24 -12.81 1.43
CA THR A 4 -18.72 -11.59 0.76
C THR A 4 -17.66 -10.50 0.93
N TYR A 5 -17.06 -10.08 -0.17
CA TYR A 5 -16.14 -8.94 -0.19
C TYR A 5 -16.89 -7.68 -0.62
N ASN A 6 -17.08 -6.73 0.29
CA ASN A 6 -17.69 -5.44 0.00
C ASN A 6 -16.58 -4.39 -0.17
N PHE A 7 -16.55 -3.67 -1.30
CA PHE A 7 -15.60 -2.59 -1.57
C PHE A 7 -16.34 -1.28 -1.84
N GLN A 8 -17.14 -0.82 -0.88
CA GLN A 8 -17.90 0.44 -0.98
C GLN A 8 -17.23 1.64 -0.29
N THR A 9 -16.24 1.43 0.56
CA THR A 9 -15.60 2.50 1.35
C THR A 9 -14.08 2.36 1.34
N PRO A 10 -13.32 3.45 1.56
CA PRO A 10 -11.87 3.38 1.75
C PRO A 10 -11.47 2.43 2.90
N ARG A 11 -12.32 2.29 3.92
CA ARG A 11 -12.11 1.36 5.04
C ARG A 11 -12.08 -0.09 4.59
N HIS A 12 -13.00 -0.51 3.72
CA HIS A 12 -13.00 -1.87 3.18
C HIS A 12 -11.74 -2.17 2.34
N LEU A 13 -11.26 -1.17 1.58
CA LEU A 13 -10.04 -1.34 0.79
C LEU A 13 -8.79 -1.36 1.69
N TYR A 14 -8.79 -0.61 2.79
CA TYR A 14 -7.77 -0.73 3.84
C TYR A 14 -7.77 -2.11 4.50
N GLU A 15 -8.92 -2.68 4.81
CA GLU A 15 -9.00 -4.06 5.34
C GLU A 15 -8.45 -5.09 4.35
N LYS A 16 -8.63 -4.88 3.03
CA LYS A 16 -7.94 -5.69 2.02
C LYS A 16 -6.43 -5.50 2.08
N LEU A 17 -5.97 -4.26 2.21
CA LEU A 17 -4.54 -3.96 2.34
C LEU A 17 -3.93 -4.68 3.56
N CYS A 18 -4.63 -4.70 4.70
CA CYS A 18 -4.23 -5.47 5.87
C CYS A 18 -4.11 -6.97 5.56
N ARG A 19 -5.12 -7.57 4.92
CA ARG A 19 -5.09 -9.00 4.53
C ARG A 19 -3.95 -9.31 3.55
N ASP A 20 -3.66 -8.41 2.63
CA ASP A 20 -2.54 -8.58 1.68
C ASP A 20 -1.19 -8.45 2.40
N SER A 21 -1.07 -7.54 3.38
CA SER A 21 0.09 -7.45 4.26
C SER A 21 0.31 -8.73 5.08
N GLU A 22 -0.76 -9.27 5.67
CA GLU A 22 -0.71 -10.52 6.45
C GLU A 22 -0.25 -11.71 5.59
N LYS A 23 -0.69 -11.79 4.33
CA LYS A 23 -0.20 -12.82 3.38
C LYS A 23 1.30 -12.68 3.14
N LEU A 24 1.79 -11.45 2.98
CA LEU A 24 3.23 -11.17 2.80
C LEU A 24 4.07 -11.52 4.03
N ASP A 25 3.48 -11.57 5.23
CA ASP A 25 4.17 -12.07 6.42
C ASP A 25 4.37 -13.58 6.41
N VAL A 26 3.54 -14.32 5.67
CA VAL A 26 3.64 -15.78 5.50
C VAL A 26 4.53 -16.12 4.30
N VAL A 27 4.25 -15.52 3.13
CA VAL A 27 4.96 -15.78 1.88
C VAL A 27 5.17 -14.47 1.12
N ILE A 28 6.43 -14.16 0.80
CA ILE A 28 6.77 -13.04 -0.07
C ILE A 28 6.97 -13.58 -1.49
N ASP A 29 6.02 -13.27 -2.36
CA ASP A 29 6.07 -13.57 -3.79
C ASP A 29 5.53 -12.40 -4.63
N GLY A 30 5.77 -12.49 -5.94
CA GLY A 30 5.45 -11.42 -6.89
C GLY A 30 3.97 -11.09 -6.95
N ASP A 31 3.11 -12.10 -6.86
CA ASP A 31 1.67 -11.93 -6.99
C ASP A 31 1.09 -11.29 -5.73
N HIS A 32 1.48 -11.75 -4.55
CA HIS A 32 1.07 -11.16 -3.29
C HIS A 32 1.58 -9.73 -3.14
N LEU A 33 2.82 -9.45 -3.54
CA LEU A 33 3.38 -8.11 -3.47
C LEU A 33 2.71 -7.16 -4.46
N PHE A 34 2.45 -7.60 -5.69
CA PHE A 34 1.73 -6.79 -6.68
C PHE A 34 0.30 -6.46 -6.22
N ASN A 35 -0.40 -7.44 -5.65
CA ASN A 35 -1.73 -7.23 -5.07
C ASN A 35 -1.70 -6.20 -3.94
N PHE A 36 -0.70 -6.25 -3.05
CA PHE A 36 -0.50 -5.26 -2.00
C PHE A 36 -0.24 -3.87 -2.59
N ILE A 37 0.70 -3.75 -3.54
CA ILE A 37 1.06 -2.51 -4.24
C ILE A 37 -0.17 -1.88 -4.91
N SER A 38 -0.91 -2.66 -5.69
CA SER A 38 -2.12 -2.20 -6.38
C SER A 38 -3.17 -1.70 -5.40
N THR A 39 -3.37 -2.42 -4.30
CA THR A 39 -4.33 -2.04 -3.26
C THR A 39 -3.92 -0.74 -2.56
N ALA A 40 -2.64 -0.59 -2.21
CA ALA A 40 -2.10 0.61 -1.61
C ALA A 40 -2.28 1.83 -2.52
N HIS A 41 -1.99 1.68 -3.82
CA HIS A 41 -2.19 2.74 -4.81
C HIS A 41 -3.67 3.15 -4.94
N HIS A 42 -4.57 2.19 -5.12
CA HIS A 42 -6.00 2.47 -5.25
C HIS A 42 -6.61 3.07 -3.97
N LEU A 43 -6.13 2.67 -2.79
CA LEU A 43 -6.53 3.27 -1.52
C LEU A 43 -6.13 4.74 -1.45
N GLN A 44 -4.90 5.06 -1.85
CA GLN A 44 -4.42 6.44 -1.97
C GLN A 44 -5.34 7.27 -2.88
N ASP A 45 -5.63 6.75 -4.08
CA ASP A 45 -6.47 7.41 -5.08
C ASP A 45 -7.90 7.61 -4.60
N TRP A 46 -8.47 6.64 -3.86
CA TRP A 46 -9.80 6.79 -3.29
C TRP A 46 -9.83 7.86 -2.19
N ILE A 47 -8.87 7.88 -1.27
CA ILE A 47 -8.79 8.93 -0.25
C ILE A 47 -8.61 10.30 -0.94
N LYS A 48 -7.81 10.36 -2.00
CA LYS A 48 -7.65 11.52 -2.90
C LYS A 48 -8.89 11.86 -3.71
N LYS A 49 -9.96 11.07 -3.72
CA LYS A 49 -11.24 11.39 -4.41
C LYS A 49 -12.39 11.61 -3.43
N SER A 50 -12.23 11.22 -2.17
CA SER A 50 -13.24 11.35 -1.12
C SER A 50 -13.65 12.80 -0.86
N PRO A 51 -14.94 13.09 -0.56
CA PRO A 51 -15.41 14.43 -0.19
C PRO A 51 -14.79 14.96 1.13
N LEU A 52 -14.14 14.11 1.91
CA LEU A 52 -13.52 14.46 3.20
C LEU A 52 -12.23 15.28 3.08
N LYS A 53 -11.77 15.62 1.87
CA LYS A 53 -10.57 16.47 1.62
C LYS A 53 -10.59 17.84 2.30
N SER A 54 -11.75 18.33 2.72
CA SER A 54 -11.89 19.64 3.35
C SER A 54 -11.28 19.68 4.76
N SER A 55 -11.16 18.54 5.44
CA SER A 55 -10.53 18.46 6.77
C SER A 55 -9.03 18.78 6.71
N THR A 56 -8.57 19.70 7.54
CA THR A 56 -7.15 20.09 7.68
C THR A 56 -6.24 18.90 8.01
N THR A 57 -6.73 17.95 8.79
CA THR A 57 -6.02 16.71 9.14
C THR A 57 -5.83 15.82 7.90
N ILE A 58 -6.88 15.66 7.10
CA ILE A 58 -6.86 14.85 5.88
C ILE A 58 -5.96 15.50 4.83
N LYS A 59 -5.94 16.83 4.72
CA LYS A 59 -5.00 17.55 3.83
C LYS A 59 -3.55 17.30 4.21
N ARG A 60 -3.20 17.38 5.51
CA ARG A 60 -1.84 17.12 5.98
C ARG A 60 -1.42 15.68 5.71
N PHE A 61 -2.32 14.74 5.95
CA PHE A 61 -2.09 13.32 5.66
C PHE A 61 -1.91 13.07 4.16
N LEU A 62 -2.80 13.57 3.31
CA LEU A 62 -2.69 13.47 1.85
C LEU A 62 -1.39 14.08 1.33
N LYS A 63 -0.93 15.20 1.92
CA LYS A 63 0.37 15.79 1.59
C LYS A 63 1.51 14.82 1.91
N LYS A 64 1.49 14.17 3.08
CA LYS A 64 2.48 13.16 3.47
C LYS A 64 2.45 11.96 2.52
N LEU A 65 1.27 11.40 2.24
CA LEU A 65 1.10 10.27 1.31
C LEU A 65 1.59 10.59 -0.11
N ASN A 66 1.43 11.82 -0.58
CA ASN A 66 1.83 12.22 -1.93
C ASN A 66 3.34 12.44 -2.08
N SER A 67 4.02 12.68 -0.96
CA SER A 67 5.47 12.92 -0.93
C SER A 67 6.25 11.67 -0.53
N ASP A 68 5.57 10.55 -0.32
CA ASP A 68 6.19 9.30 0.10
C ASP A 68 6.72 8.52 -1.12
N ASP A 69 7.98 8.12 -1.06
CA ASP A 69 8.66 7.45 -2.16
C ASP A 69 8.11 6.03 -2.38
N ASN A 70 7.70 5.31 -1.32
CA ASN A 70 7.13 3.97 -1.46
C ASN A 70 5.78 4.00 -2.18
N LEU A 71 4.93 4.99 -1.89
CA LEU A 71 3.66 5.17 -2.61
C LEU A 71 3.85 5.64 -4.05
N LYS A 72 4.93 6.37 -4.34
CA LYS A 72 5.33 6.69 -5.70
C LYS A 72 5.73 5.43 -6.47
N ILE A 73 6.54 4.56 -5.86
CA ILE A 73 6.86 3.23 -6.40
C ILE A 73 5.58 2.45 -6.68
N CYS A 74 4.61 2.43 -5.75
CA CYS A 74 3.34 1.76 -5.99
C CYS A 74 2.62 2.31 -7.24
N SER A 75 2.62 3.64 -7.40
CA SER A 75 2.01 4.28 -8.57
C SER A 75 2.73 3.92 -9.86
N ASP A 76 4.07 3.93 -9.87
CA ASP A 76 4.87 3.66 -11.06
C ASP A 76 4.77 2.19 -11.50
N VAL A 77 4.72 1.26 -10.55
CA VAL A 77 4.49 -0.17 -10.82
C VAL A 77 3.10 -0.40 -11.40
N VAL A 78 2.04 0.18 -10.81
CA VAL A 78 0.65 0.01 -11.29
C VAL A 78 0.45 0.67 -12.67
N ALA A 79 1.09 1.81 -12.91
CA ALA A 79 1.05 2.49 -14.21
C ALA A 79 1.93 1.82 -15.28
N ALA A 80 2.65 0.75 -14.94
CA ALA A 80 3.64 0.10 -15.79
C ALA A 80 4.77 1.04 -16.28
N ASN A 81 5.05 2.10 -15.52
CA ASN A 81 6.19 3.00 -15.75
C ASN A 81 7.51 2.36 -15.30
N THR A 82 7.44 1.34 -14.44
CA THR A 82 8.61 0.67 -13.88
C THR A 82 8.32 -0.82 -13.66
N HIS A 83 9.33 -1.64 -13.89
CA HIS A 83 9.29 -3.07 -13.59
C HIS A 83 9.84 -3.32 -12.18
N PHE A 84 9.29 -4.33 -11.51
CA PHE A 84 9.82 -4.79 -10.25
C PHE A 84 10.18 -6.27 -10.30
N GLU A 85 11.16 -6.65 -9.49
CA GLU A 85 11.63 -8.02 -9.34
C GLU A 85 11.76 -8.34 -7.86
N ILE A 86 11.38 -9.57 -7.49
CA ILE A 86 11.54 -10.07 -6.13
C ILE A 86 12.69 -11.06 -6.11
N ASN A 87 13.72 -10.72 -5.35
CA ASN A 87 14.91 -11.54 -5.20
C ASN A 87 15.03 -12.10 -3.77
N PRO A 88 15.14 -13.42 -3.59
CA PRO A 88 15.47 -13.98 -2.29
C PRO A 88 16.89 -13.57 -1.91
N ALA A 89 17.03 -12.76 -0.86
CA ALA A 89 18.33 -12.31 -0.36
C ALA A 89 18.71 -13.09 0.90
N ALA A 90 20.01 -13.08 1.25
CA ALA A 90 20.50 -13.75 2.47
C ALA A 90 19.86 -13.21 3.77
N LYS A 91 19.34 -11.98 3.73
CA LYS A 91 18.44 -11.41 4.75
C LYS A 91 17.20 -10.86 4.04
N GLY A 92 16.11 -11.61 4.09
CA GLY A 92 14.82 -11.15 3.61
C GLY A 92 14.62 -11.29 2.10
N CYS A 93 13.74 -10.45 1.57
CA CYS A 93 13.30 -10.50 0.19
C CYS A 93 13.44 -9.10 -0.39
N GLN A 94 14.23 -8.98 -1.45
CA GLN A 94 14.57 -7.70 -2.04
C GLN A 94 13.61 -7.37 -3.17
N LEU A 95 12.91 -6.24 -3.02
CA LEU A 95 12.16 -5.58 -4.05
C LEU A 95 13.12 -4.69 -4.85
N LYS A 96 13.46 -5.12 -6.05
CA LYS A 96 14.23 -4.30 -6.99
C LYS A 96 13.27 -3.50 -7.86
N VAL A 97 13.41 -2.18 -7.86
CA VAL A 97 12.61 -1.24 -8.65
C VAL A 97 13.57 -0.33 -9.37
N SER A 98 13.66 -0.46 -10.70
CA SER A 98 14.69 0.20 -11.51
C SER A 98 16.10 -0.05 -10.92
N ASP A 99 16.79 1.00 -10.47
CA ASP A 99 18.14 0.94 -9.88
C ASP A 99 18.13 0.83 -8.34
N SER A 100 16.96 0.84 -7.72
CA SER A 100 16.80 0.78 -6.26
C SER A 100 16.53 -0.64 -5.80
N CYS A 101 17.06 -0.99 -4.63
CA CYS A 101 16.83 -2.26 -3.98
C CYS A 101 16.35 -2.01 -2.55
N ILE A 102 15.14 -2.45 -2.24
CA ILE A 102 14.44 -2.18 -0.98
C ILE A 102 14.06 -3.52 -0.36
N ASP A 103 14.10 -3.65 0.97
CA ASP A 103 13.54 -4.83 1.63
C ASP A 103 12.01 -4.81 1.51
N ALA A 104 11.42 -5.90 1.01
CA ALA A 104 10.00 -5.99 0.75
C ALA A 104 9.16 -5.93 2.05
N LYS A 105 9.70 -6.38 3.18
CA LYS A 105 9.02 -6.27 4.49
C LYS A 105 9.03 -4.84 4.98
N ASP A 106 10.18 -4.17 4.89
CA ASP A 106 10.29 -2.75 5.29
C ASP A 106 9.37 -1.88 4.43
N PHE A 107 9.40 -2.07 3.10
CA PHE A 107 8.48 -1.41 2.16
C PHE A 107 7.01 -1.59 2.54
N LYS A 108 6.60 -2.83 2.82
CA LYS A 108 5.24 -3.17 3.25
C LYS A 108 4.89 -2.52 4.60
N ASN A 109 5.77 -2.62 5.59
CA ASN A 109 5.56 -2.10 6.94
C ASN A 109 5.42 -0.56 6.94
N GLU A 110 6.29 0.15 6.23
CA GLU A 110 6.25 1.62 6.13
C GLU A 110 4.93 2.11 5.51
N ILE A 111 4.45 1.43 4.46
CA ILE A 111 3.14 1.72 3.86
C ILE A 111 2.01 1.47 4.86
N MET A 112 2.06 0.35 5.58
CA MET A 112 1.05 -0.02 6.56
C MET A 112 0.98 0.97 7.72
N GLU A 113 2.12 1.39 8.27
CA GLU A 113 2.18 2.38 9.35
C GLU A 113 1.53 3.71 8.95
N MET A 114 1.74 4.16 7.71
CA MET A 114 1.11 5.37 7.20
C MET A 114 -0.42 5.26 7.18
N TYR A 115 -0.96 4.18 6.60
CA TYR A 115 -2.40 4.00 6.53
C TYR A 115 -3.02 3.72 7.89
N GLU A 116 -2.32 2.98 8.75
CA GLU A 116 -2.78 2.70 10.10
C GLU A 116 -2.96 3.98 10.91
N VAL A 117 -2.03 4.93 10.81
CA VAL A 117 -2.18 6.26 11.43
C VAL A 117 -3.47 6.94 10.95
N TYR A 118 -3.81 6.88 9.66
CA TYR A 118 -5.04 7.49 9.15
C TYR A 118 -6.32 6.81 9.64
N PHE A 119 -6.35 5.46 9.64
CA PHE A 119 -7.52 4.69 10.03
C PHE A 119 -7.66 4.48 11.55
N LYS A 120 -6.60 4.66 12.35
CA LYS A 120 -6.66 4.69 13.82
C LYS A 120 -7.01 6.07 14.38
N ILE A 121 -6.59 7.17 13.72
CA ILE A 121 -6.88 8.54 14.20
C ILE A 121 -8.38 8.84 14.27
N LYS A 122 -9.22 8.05 13.60
CA LYS A 122 -10.68 8.14 13.70
C LYS A 122 -11.31 6.75 13.65
N GLY A 123 -12.15 6.44 14.63
CA GLY A 123 -13.18 5.40 14.48
C GLY A 123 -14.22 5.84 13.44
N HIS A 124 -13.85 5.77 12.15
CA HIS A 124 -14.75 5.79 10.99
C HIS A 124 -14.88 4.40 10.41
#